data_AF-A0A7C2M0L5-F1
#
_entry.id   AF-A0A7C2M0L5-F1
#
_cell.length_a   1.000
_cell.length_b   1.000
_cell.length_c   1.000
_cell.angle_alpha   90.00
_cell.angle_beta   90.00
_cell.angle_gamma   90.00
#
_symmetry.space_group_name_H-M   'P 1'
#
loop_
_entity.id
_entity.type
_entity.pdbx_description
1 polymer ?
#
loop_
_entity_poly.entity_id
_entity_poly.type
_entity_poly.pdbx_seq_one_letter_code
_entity_poly.pdbx_strand_id
1 'polypeptide(L)'
;ILGVLIVPSLITFFWITAFGSTSIQQALSGDQTIINAVNDNVATALFVFLEEFPFAVALNIIGVILIAGFFVTSSDSGSLVVDSLTSGGKIDAPVGQRVFWAMAEGAVAAVLLVGGGLQALQTASIVTGLPFAFILLFMCYSLYTGVRDEYLKMEEKKAQKELESYEEVISDIIKKRGAKQPKENQ
;
A
#
# COMPACT_ATOMS: atom_id res chain seq x y z
N ILE A 1 8.33 -4.28 -6.76
CA ILE A 1 8.20 -5.07 -5.52
C ILE A 1 9.26 -4.66 -4.50
N LEU A 2 10.57 -4.85 -4.77
CA LEU A 2 11.63 -4.50 -3.81
C LEU A 2 11.59 -3.05 -3.32
N GLY A 3 11.37 -2.07 -4.21
CA GLY A 3 11.26 -0.66 -3.81
C GLY A 3 10.08 -0.37 -2.86
N VAL A 4 8.94 -1.05 -3.05
CA VAL A 4 7.74 -0.89 -2.21
C VAL A 4 7.94 -1.51 -0.83
N LEU A 5 8.80 -2.53 -0.70
CA LEU A 5 9.10 -3.19 0.57
C LEU A 5 10.26 -2.52 1.31
N ILE A 6 11.37 -2.25 0.62
CA ILE A 6 12.62 -1.80 1.25
C ILE A 6 12.52 -0.35 1.69
N VAL A 7 12.01 0.55 0.84
CA VAL A 7 12.02 1.99 1.14
C VAL A 7 11.19 2.32 2.38
N PRO A 8 9.92 1.89 2.51
CA PRO A 8 9.15 2.16 3.72
C PRO A 8 9.72 1.47 4.96
N SER A 9 10.22 0.23 4.82
CA SER A 9 10.80 -0.51 5.95
C SER A 9 12.04 0.18 6.52
N LEU A 10 12.93 0.71 5.68
CA LEU A 10 14.10 1.46 6.12
C LEU A 10 13.71 2.75 6.82
N ILE A 11 12.75 3.50 6.28
CA ILE A 11 12.26 4.74 6.91
C ILE A 11 11.70 4.43 8.29
N THR A 12 10.84 3.41 8.41
CA THR A 12 10.28 2.98 9.70
C THR A 12 11.36 2.49 10.65
N PHE A 13 12.37 1.76 10.15
CA PHE A 13 13.50 1.31 10.96
C PHE A 13 14.26 2.51 11.56
N PHE A 14 14.63 3.50 10.75
CA PHE A 14 15.31 4.70 11.24
C PHE A 14 14.44 5.48 12.22
N TRP A 15 13.13 5.59 11.96
CA TRP A 15 12.20 6.26 12.85
C TRP A 15 12.13 5.58 14.23
N ILE A 16 11.84 4.29 14.27
CA ILE A 16 11.73 3.54 15.53
C ILE A 16 13.07 3.49 16.27
N THR A 17 14.20 3.36 15.56
CA THR A 17 15.52 3.41 16.19
C THR A 17 15.80 4.78 16.81
N ALA A 18 15.55 5.88 16.09
CA ALA A 18 15.82 7.23 16.61
C ALA A 18 14.95 7.57 17.83
N PHE A 19 13.62 7.52 17.69
CA PHE A 19 12.70 7.90 18.78
C PHE A 19 12.68 6.87 19.91
N GLY A 20 12.70 5.58 19.56
CA GLY A 20 12.65 4.49 20.53
C GLY A 20 13.91 4.38 21.35
N SER A 21 15.10 4.47 20.74
CA SER A 21 16.37 4.42 21.49
C SER A 21 16.48 5.58 22.47
N THR A 22 16.10 6.80 22.07
CA THR A 22 16.15 7.97 22.97
C THR A 22 15.17 7.82 24.14
N SER A 23 13.92 7.44 23.85
CA SER A 23 12.91 7.24 24.91
C SER A 23 13.31 6.15 25.90
N ILE A 24 13.89 5.04 25.40
CA ILE A 24 14.38 3.95 26.27
C ILE A 24 15.57 4.40 27.10
N GLN A 25 16.50 5.17 26.54
CA GLN A 25 17.66 5.67 27.27
C GLN A 25 17.24 6.61 28.41
N GLN A 26 16.26 7.47 28.20
CA GLN A 26 15.69 8.36 29.23
C GLN A 26 15.00 7.56 30.33
N ALA A 27 14.16 6.59 29.95
CA ALA A 27 13.52 5.67 30.89
C ALA A 27 14.54 4.91 31.77
N LEU A 28 15.62 4.39 31.17
CA LEU A 28 16.69 3.69 31.90
C LEU A 28 17.53 4.62 32.77
N SER A 29 17.59 5.92 32.43
CA SER A 29 18.27 6.95 33.23
C SER A 29 17.43 7.41 34.43
N GLY A 30 16.21 6.89 34.58
CA GLY A 30 15.29 7.20 35.68
C GLY A 30 14.28 8.31 35.37
N ASP A 31 14.29 8.85 34.15
CA ASP A 31 13.30 9.83 33.71
C ASP A 31 11.99 9.13 33.34
N GLN A 32 10.92 9.45 34.07
CA GLN A 32 9.60 8.87 33.86
C GLN A 32 8.67 9.79 33.06
N THR A 33 9.14 10.94 32.58
CA THR A 33 8.32 11.96 31.91
C THR A 33 7.55 11.38 30.72
N ILE A 34 8.25 10.70 29.80
CA ILE A 34 7.64 10.07 28.62
C ILE A 34 6.76 8.88 29.01
N ILE A 35 7.17 8.06 29.99
CA ILE A 35 6.38 6.92 30.47
C ILE A 35 5.04 7.40 31.02
N ASN A 36 5.06 8.45 31.83
CA ASN A 36 3.87 9.05 32.40
C ASN A 36 2.98 9.67 31.33
N ALA A 37 3.58 10.37 30.35
CA ALA A 37 2.83 10.94 29.22
C ALA A 37 2.13 9.87 28.38
N VAL A 38 2.78 8.73 28.10
CA VAL A 38 2.18 7.61 27.36
C VAL A 38 1.04 6.98 28.15
N ASN A 39 1.20 6.79 29.47
CA ASN A 39 0.18 6.19 30.33
C ASN A 39 -1.04 7.09 30.53
N ASP A 40 -0.84 8.41 30.62
CA ASP A 40 -1.92 9.38 30.77
C ASP A 40 -2.64 9.61 29.44
N ASN A 41 -1.91 9.99 28.39
CA ASN A 41 -2.46 10.21 27.07
C ASN A 41 -1.42 9.99 25.96
N VAL A 42 -1.54 8.84 25.30
CA VAL A 42 -0.72 8.48 24.13
C VAL A 42 -0.73 9.56 23.04
N ALA A 43 -1.83 10.31 22.87
CA ALA A 43 -1.94 11.35 21.85
C ALA A 43 -1.02 12.55 22.12
N THR A 44 -0.62 12.80 23.38
CA THR A 44 0.27 13.90 23.75
C THR A 44 1.73 13.48 23.89
N ALA A 45 2.01 12.17 23.94
CA ALA A 45 3.34 11.63 24.23
C ALA A 45 4.44 12.14 23.27
N LEU A 46 4.13 12.30 21.98
CA LEU A 46 5.09 12.85 21.01
C LEU A 46 5.48 14.29 21.33
N PHE A 47 4.52 15.11 21.75
CA PHE A 47 4.78 16.53 22.04
C PHE A 47 5.58 16.68 23.34
N VAL A 48 5.29 15.84 24.35
CA VAL A 48 6.08 15.76 25.58
C VAL A 48 7.51 15.29 25.28
N PHE A 49 7.68 14.29 24.41
CA PHE A 49 9.01 13.86 23.97
C PHE A 49 9.80 15.00 23.30
N LEU A 50 9.16 15.80 22.45
CA LEU A 50 9.80 16.93 21.77
C LEU A 50 10.16 18.08 22.72
N GLU A 51 9.52 18.17 23.89
CA GLU A 51 9.84 19.17 24.92
C GLU A 51 11.21 18.95 25.56
N GLU A 52 11.75 17.73 25.50
CA GLU A 52 13.08 17.41 26.03
C GLU A 52 14.23 17.92 25.13
N PHE A 53 13.91 18.44 23.94
CA PHE A 53 14.88 18.95 22.99
C PHE A 53 14.93 20.47 22.94
N PRO A 54 16.09 21.07 22.62
CA PRO A 54 16.16 22.50 22.37
C PRO A 54 15.21 22.89 21.23
N PHE A 55 14.61 24.08 21.32
CA PHE A 55 13.60 24.58 20.38
C PHE A 55 12.27 23.79 20.38
N ALA A 56 11.92 23.15 21.50
CA ALA A 56 10.66 22.44 21.73
C ALA A 56 9.41 23.09 21.09
N VAL A 57 9.20 24.39 21.30
CA VAL A 57 8.03 25.12 20.76
C VAL A 57 8.01 25.07 19.22
N ALA A 58 9.15 25.27 18.57
CA ALA A 58 9.24 25.21 17.11
C ALA A 58 9.02 23.78 16.60
N LEU A 59 9.62 22.78 17.28
CA LEU A 59 9.44 21.36 16.94
C LEU A 59 7.97 20.92 17.09
N ASN A 60 7.29 21.36 18.15
CA ASN A 60 5.87 21.07 18.37
C ASN A 60 4.99 21.71 17.29
N ILE A 61 5.24 22.96 16.91
CA ILE A 61 4.51 23.62 15.80
C ILE A 61 4.69 22.85 14.49
N ILE A 62 5.93 22.47 14.17
CA ILE A 62 6.23 21.66 12.98
C ILE A 62 5.52 20.30 13.05
N GLY A 63 5.55 19.65 14.23
CA GLY A 63 4.87 18.39 14.47
C GLY A 63 3.36 18.46 14.19
N VAL A 64 2.69 19.50 14.68
CA VAL A 64 1.26 19.74 14.41
C VAL A 64 1.01 19.91 12.91
N ILE A 65 1.82 20.72 12.22
CA ILE A 65 1.68 20.93 10.76
C ILE A 65 1.88 19.62 9.99
N LEU A 66 2.88 18.82 10.36
CA LEU A 66 3.14 17.53 9.72
C LEU A 66 1.99 16.55 9.93
N ILE A 67 1.51 16.40 11.17
CA ILE A 67 0.37 15.53 11.48
C ILE A 67 -0.87 15.96 10.69
N ALA A 68 -1.17 17.26 10.67
CA ALA A 68 -2.29 17.79 9.92
C ALA A 68 -2.16 17.54 8.41
N GLY A 69 -0.97 17.78 7.83
CA GLY A 69 -0.69 17.55 6.42
C GLY A 69 -0.80 16.07 6.01
N PHE A 70 -0.25 15.17 6.83
CA PHE A 70 -0.41 13.72 6.64
C PHE A 70 -1.86 13.29 6.75
N PHE A 71 -2.61 13.82 7.71
CA PHE A 71 -4.03 13.53 7.87
C PHE A 71 -4.84 13.96 6.65
N VAL A 72 -4.65 15.21 6.17
CA VAL A 72 -5.34 15.73 4.98
C VAL A 72 -5.02 14.91 3.73
N THR A 73 -3.73 14.64 3.48
CA THR A 73 -3.30 13.89 2.29
C THR A 73 -3.79 12.44 2.32
N SER A 74 -3.78 11.81 3.50
CA SER A 74 -4.29 10.45 3.71
C SER A 74 -5.80 10.38 3.49
N SER A 75 -6.57 11.30 4.08
CA SER A 75 -8.02 11.38 3.91
C SER A 75 -8.43 11.66 2.46
N ASP A 76 -7.66 12.51 1.77
CA ASP A 76 -7.89 12.78 0.34
C ASP A 76 -7.72 11.51 -0.52
N SER A 77 -6.66 10.73 -0.26
CA SER A 77 -6.42 9.47 -0.95
C SER A 77 -7.46 8.40 -0.59
N GLY A 78 -7.89 8.34 0.67
CA GLY A 78 -8.91 7.40 1.16
C GLY A 78 -10.27 7.63 0.55
N SER A 79 -10.76 8.88 0.63
CA SER A 79 -12.06 9.26 0.06
C SER A 79 -12.12 9.03 -1.45
N LEU A 80 -11.02 9.21 -2.18
CA LEU A 80 -10.93 8.89 -3.61
C LEU A 80 -11.13 7.39 -3.89
N VAL A 81 -10.57 6.51 -3.06
CA VAL A 81 -10.75 5.05 -3.20
C VAL A 81 -12.20 4.66 -2.93
N VAL A 82 -12.82 5.20 -1.89
CA VAL A 82 -14.23 4.94 -1.55
C VAL A 82 -15.16 5.45 -2.66
N ASP A 83 -14.88 6.64 -3.18
CA ASP A 83 -15.64 7.24 -4.29
C ASP A 83 -15.53 6.41 -5.58
N SER A 84 -14.32 5.93 -5.89
CA SER A 84 -14.08 5.03 -7.03
C SER A 84 -14.83 3.70 -6.88
N LEU A 85 -14.87 3.11 -5.67
CA LEU A 85 -15.60 1.87 -5.41
C LEU A 85 -17.11 2.06 -5.53
N THR A 86 -17.64 3.18 -5.03
CA THR A 86 -19.08 3.47 -4.99
C THR A 86 -19.64 3.99 -6.31
N SER A 87 -18.78 4.49 -7.20
CA SER A 87 -19.13 4.89 -8.58
C SER A 87 -19.01 3.75 -9.61
N GLY A 88 -18.74 2.51 -9.17
CA GLY A 88 -18.59 1.34 -10.04
C GLY A 88 -17.23 1.25 -10.73
N GLY A 89 -16.18 1.82 -10.13
CA GLY A 89 -14.81 1.82 -10.64
C GLY A 89 -14.47 2.97 -11.58
N LYS A 90 -15.32 4.00 -11.65
CA LYS A 90 -15.07 5.19 -12.47
C LYS A 90 -14.13 6.13 -11.73
N ILE A 91 -13.04 6.50 -12.38
CA ILE A 91 -12.03 7.42 -11.81
C ILE A 91 -12.56 8.87 -11.78
N ASP A 92 -13.47 9.23 -12.70
CA ASP A 92 -14.17 10.52 -12.74
C ASP A 92 -15.53 10.42 -12.02
N ALA A 93 -15.49 10.31 -10.70
CA ALA A 93 -16.68 10.48 -9.88
C ALA A 93 -16.90 11.98 -9.55
N PRO A 94 -18.17 12.43 -9.45
CA PRO A 94 -18.48 13.84 -9.28
C PRO A 94 -17.93 14.38 -7.96
N VAL A 95 -17.33 15.58 -7.98
CA VAL A 95 -16.68 16.23 -6.83
C VAL A 95 -17.55 16.25 -5.57
N GLY A 96 -18.88 16.37 -5.72
CA GLY A 96 -19.82 16.33 -4.59
C GLY A 96 -19.84 15.00 -3.84
N GLN A 97 -19.68 13.87 -4.54
CA GLN A 97 -19.65 12.53 -3.94
C GLN A 97 -18.34 12.32 -3.16
N ARG A 98 -17.21 12.77 -3.70
CA ARG A 98 -15.92 12.78 -3.00
C ARG A 98 -15.97 13.59 -1.71
N VAL A 99 -16.52 14.81 -1.77
CA VAL A 99 -16.66 15.67 -0.58
C VAL A 99 -17.59 15.02 0.46
N PHE A 100 -18.67 14.37 0.01
CA PHE A 100 -19.54 13.60 0.89
C PHE A 100 -18.76 12.50 1.64
N TRP A 101 -17.97 11.68 0.94
CA TRP A 101 -17.19 10.62 1.57
C TRP A 101 -16.11 11.15 2.51
N ALA A 102 -15.38 12.20 2.12
CA ALA A 102 -14.39 12.85 2.98
C ALA A 102 -15.02 13.39 4.28
N MET A 103 -16.18 14.04 4.20
CA MET A 103 -16.89 14.53 5.40
C MET A 103 -17.48 13.38 6.23
N ALA A 104 -17.98 12.32 5.59
CA ALA A 104 -18.53 11.16 6.29
C ALA A 104 -17.46 10.44 7.11
N GLU A 105 -16.27 10.22 6.55
CA GLU A 105 -15.12 9.64 7.26
C GLU A 105 -14.71 10.50 8.47
N GLY A 106 -14.60 11.82 8.27
CA GLY A 106 -14.32 12.78 9.34
C GLY A 106 -15.39 12.80 10.44
N ALA A 107 -16.67 12.72 10.07
CA ALA A 107 -17.78 12.68 10.99
C ALA A 107 -17.79 11.40 11.84
N VAL A 108 -17.53 10.24 11.21
CA VAL A 108 -17.41 8.96 11.93
C VAL A 108 -16.24 9.03 12.92
N ALA A 109 -15.08 9.54 12.49
CA ALA A 109 -13.93 9.72 13.38
C ALA A 109 -14.25 10.65 14.56
N ALA A 110 -14.93 11.77 14.31
CA ALA A 110 -15.34 12.71 15.35
C ALA A 110 -16.32 12.08 16.36
N VAL A 111 -17.33 11.35 15.89
CA VAL A 111 -18.30 10.67 16.76
C VAL A 111 -17.63 9.60 17.61
N LEU A 112 -16.73 8.79 17.04
CA LEU A 112 -15.99 7.78 17.79
C LEU A 112 -15.07 8.41 18.83
N LEU A 113 -14.41 9.51 18.49
CA LEU A 113 -13.53 10.23 19.40
C LEU A 113 -14.32 10.84 20.57
N VAL A 114 -15.47 11.46 20.31
CA VAL A 114 -16.33 12.03 21.37
C VAL A 114 -16.98 10.92 22.22
N GLY A 115 -17.37 9.81 21.62
CA GLY A 115 -18.09 8.73 22.30
C GLY A 115 -17.19 7.84 23.17
N GLY A 116 -15.96 7.56 22.75
CA GLY A 116 -15.07 6.64 23.47
C GLY A 116 -13.58 6.87 23.25
N GLY A 117 -13.20 8.04 22.73
CA GLY A 117 -11.80 8.46 22.63
C GLY A 117 -10.95 7.61 21.68
N LEU A 118 -9.64 7.62 21.93
CA LEU A 118 -8.65 6.87 21.16
C LEU A 118 -8.93 5.36 21.17
N GLN A 119 -9.41 4.83 22.29
CA GLN A 119 -9.69 3.41 22.41
C GLN A 119 -10.84 2.98 21.48
N ALA A 120 -11.92 3.78 21.39
CA ALA A 120 -13.00 3.50 20.45
C ALA A 120 -12.53 3.52 18.99
N LEU A 121 -11.67 4.47 18.61
CA LEU A 121 -11.07 4.52 17.26
C LEU A 121 -10.23 3.28 16.95
N GLN A 122 -9.42 2.82 17.91
CA GLN A 122 -8.61 1.61 17.77
C GLN A 122 -9.49 0.36 17.66
N THR A 123 -10.51 0.23 18.51
CA THR A 123 -11.44 -0.91 18.46
C THR A 123 -12.20 -0.95 17.16
N ALA A 124 -12.74 0.19 16.69
CA ALA A 124 -13.42 0.27 15.40
C ALA A 124 -12.50 -0.18 14.25
N SER A 125 -11.25 0.29 14.24
CA SER A 125 -10.25 -0.09 13.23
C SER A 125 -9.95 -1.59 13.25
N ILE A 126 -9.81 -2.21 14.43
CA ILE A 126 -9.55 -3.65 14.55
C ILE A 126 -10.75 -4.47 14.06
N VAL A 127 -11.96 -4.11 14.51
CA VAL A 127 -13.20 -4.82 14.16
C VAL A 127 -13.50 -4.73 12.66
N THR A 128 -13.24 -3.59 12.02
CA THR A 128 -13.40 -3.43 10.57
C THR A 128 -12.24 -4.06 9.79
N GLY A 129 -11.02 -4.03 10.31
CA GLY A 129 -9.83 -4.58 9.65
C GLY A 129 -9.84 -6.11 9.55
N LEU A 130 -10.34 -6.80 10.57
CA LEU A 130 -10.39 -8.26 10.61
C LEU A 130 -11.19 -8.91 9.45
N PRO A 131 -12.46 -8.54 9.16
CA PRO A 131 -13.19 -9.07 8.02
C PRO A 131 -12.52 -8.70 6.69
N PHE A 132 -11.95 -7.50 6.58
CA PHE A 132 -11.23 -7.07 5.38
C PHE A 132 -9.96 -7.89 5.13
N ALA A 133 -9.28 -8.36 6.18
CA ALA A 133 -8.12 -9.24 6.05
C ALA A 133 -8.47 -10.56 5.32
N PHE A 134 -9.65 -11.14 5.58
CA PHE A 134 -10.10 -12.32 4.83
C PHE A 134 -10.31 -12.02 3.35
N ILE A 135 -10.87 -10.85 3.02
CA ILE A 135 -11.03 -10.40 1.63
C ILE A 135 -9.66 -10.28 0.96
N LEU A 136 -8.67 -9.69 1.63
CA LEU A 136 -7.30 -9.59 1.12
C LEU A 136 -6.66 -10.95 0.88
N LEU A 137 -6.90 -11.95 1.74
CA LEU A 137 -6.42 -13.32 1.51
C LEU A 137 -7.02 -13.93 0.24
N PHE A 138 -8.32 -13.75 0.00
CA PHE A 138 -8.95 -14.19 -1.24
C PHE A 138 -8.41 -13.44 -2.47
N MET A 139 -8.13 -12.14 -2.35
CA MET A 139 -7.50 -11.35 -3.41
C MET A 139 -6.09 -11.87 -3.73
N CYS A 140 -5.27 -12.19 -2.72
CA CYS A 140 -3.96 -12.80 -2.92
C CYS A 140 -4.07 -14.14 -3.65
N TYR A 141 -5.02 -15.00 -3.28
CA TYR A 141 -5.26 -16.27 -3.95
C TYR A 141 -5.72 -16.09 -5.40
N SER A 142 -6.63 -15.14 -5.65
CA SER A 142 -7.10 -14.79 -6.99
C SER A 142 -5.98 -14.24 -7.86
N LEU A 143 -5.14 -13.34 -7.32
CA LEU A 143 -3.98 -12.80 -8.02
C LEU A 143 -2.96 -13.90 -8.36
N TYR A 144 -2.66 -14.77 -7.39
CA TYR A 144 -1.77 -15.91 -7.62
C TYR A 144 -2.28 -16.81 -8.76
N THR A 145 -3.57 -17.13 -8.74
CA THR A 145 -4.20 -17.94 -9.78
C THR A 145 -4.19 -17.23 -11.13
N GLY A 146 -4.53 -15.94 -11.17
CA GLY A 146 -4.53 -15.14 -12.40
C GLY A 146 -3.15 -15.04 -13.03
N VAL A 147 -2.12 -14.75 -12.24
CA VAL A 147 -0.73 -14.68 -12.73
C VAL A 147 -0.25 -16.06 -13.21
N ARG A 148 -0.61 -17.15 -12.51
CA ARG A 148 -0.26 -18.51 -12.93
C ARG A 148 -0.92 -18.88 -14.27
N ASP A 149 -2.20 -18.55 -14.45
CA ASP A 149 -2.92 -18.85 -15.68
C ASP A 149 -2.38 -18.02 -16.86
N GLU A 150 -1.98 -16.77 -16.62
CA GLU A 150 -1.33 -15.93 -17.63
C GLU A 150 0.05 -16.48 -18.01
N TYR A 151 0.83 -16.96 -17.03
CA TYR A 151 2.12 -17.60 -17.26
C TYR A 151 1.99 -18.83 -18.18
N LEU A 152 1.02 -19.72 -17.90
CA LEU A 152 0.77 -20.92 -18.71
C LEU A 152 0.37 -20.58 -20.15
N LYS A 153 -0.55 -19.62 -20.33
CA LYS A 153 -0.95 -19.14 -21.67
C LYS A 153 0.21 -18.53 -22.45
N MET A 154 1.16 -17.89 -21.75
CA MET A 154 2.37 -17.37 -22.39
C MET A 154 3.30 -18.49 -22.86
N GLU A 155 3.43 -19.59 -22.12
CA GLU A 155 4.23 -20.76 -22.55
C GLU A 155 3.62 -21.44 -23.77
N GLU A 156 2.31 -21.68 -23.78
CA GLU A 156 1.60 -22.26 -24.93
C GLU A 156 1.77 -21.41 -26.20
N LYS A 157 1.59 -20.09 -26.09
CA LYS A 157 1.79 -19.15 -27.21
C LYS A 157 3.23 -19.15 -27.73
N LYS A 158 4.23 -19.35 -26.86
CA LYS A 158 5.64 -19.45 -27.29
C LYS A 158 5.89 -20.76 -28.03
N ALA A 159 5.41 -21.89 -27.50
CA ALA A 159 5.55 -23.19 -28.14
C ALA A 159 4.86 -23.22 -29.52
N GLN A 160 3.68 -22.63 -29.64
CA GLN A 160 2.97 -22.58 -30.92
C GLN A 160 3.68 -21.73 -31.97
N LYS A 161 4.22 -20.56 -31.58
CA LYS A 161 5.05 -19.73 -32.48
C LYS A 161 6.32 -20.44 -32.93
N GLU A 162 6.92 -21.26 -32.07
CA GLU A 162 8.11 -22.04 -32.40
C GLU A 162 7.78 -23.14 -33.43
N LEU A 163 6.65 -23.83 -33.27
CA LEU A 163 6.17 -24.81 -34.25
C LEU A 163 5.83 -24.18 -35.60
N GLU A 164 5.11 -23.06 -35.63
CA GLU A 164 4.81 -22.32 -36.86
C GLU A 164 6.09 -21.90 -37.61
N SER A 165 7.10 -21.41 -36.86
CA SER A 165 8.42 -21.09 -37.41
C SER A 165 9.13 -22.32 -37.99
N TYR A 166 9.08 -23.47 -37.30
CA TYR A 166 9.66 -24.71 -37.81
C TYR A 166 8.96 -25.19 -39.09
N GLU A 167 7.63 -25.12 -39.16
CA GLU A 167 6.88 -25.47 -40.37
C GLU A 167 7.25 -24.57 -41.55
N GLU A 168 7.41 -23.26 -41.32
CA GLU A 168 7.82 -22.29 -42.35
C GLU A 168 9.23 -22.61 -42.88
N VAL A 169 10.20 -22.85 -41.99
CA VAL A 169 11.58 -23.22 -42.38
C VAL A 169 11.62 -24.53 -43.17
N ILE A 170 10.86 -25.55 -42.74
CA ILE A 170 10.80 -26.84 -43.45
C ILE A 170 10.15 -26.68 -44.83
N SER A 171 9.07 -25.92 -44.93
CA SER A 171 8.39 -25.60 -46.19
C SER A 171 9.35 -24.93 -47.19
N ASP A 172 10.14 -23.96 -46.72
CA ASP A 172 11.15 -23.29 -47.53
C ASP A 172 12.26 -24.22 -48.00
N ILE A 173 12.75 -25.11 -47.13
CA ILE A 173 13.76 -26.11 -47.49
C ILE A 173 13.23 -27.07 -48.56
N ILE A 174 11.98 -27.54 -48.41
CA ILE A 174 11.33 -28.45 -49.38
C ILE A 174 11.17 -27.76 -50.73
N LYS A 175 10.64 -26.52 -50.77
CA LYS A 175 10.54 -25.73 -52.01
C LYS A 175 11.89 -25.55 -52.69
N LYS A 176 12.93 -25.21 -51.91
CA LYS A 176 14.28 -24.98 -52.43
C LYS A 176 14.94 -26.25 -52.97
N ARG A 177 14.66 -27.42 -52.38
CA ARG A 177 15.11 -28.72 -52.89
C ARG A 177 14.31 -29.18 -54.11
N GLY A 178 12.98 -29.00 -54.11
CA GLY A 178 12.11 -29.34 -55.25
C GLY A 178 12.42 -28.51 -56.50
N ALA A 179 12.77 -27.23 -56.35
CA ALA A 179 13.22 -26.38 -57.45
C ALA A 179 14.61 -26.76 -58.01
N LYS A 180 15.39 -27.57 -57.28
CA LYS A 180 16.74 -27.99 -57.65
C LYS A 180 16.81 -29.38 -58.29
N GLN A 181 15.72 -30.14 -58.39
CA GLN A 181 15.68 -31.39 -59.18
C GLN A 181 15.36 -31.07 -60.65
N PRO A 182 16.31 -31.21 -61.59
CA PRO A 182 16.01 -31.14 -63.02
C PRO A 182 15.25 -32.40 -63.43
N LYS A 183 14.33 -32.24 -64.38
CA LYS A 183 13.64 -33.34 -65.06
C LYS A 183 14.66 -34.27 -65.71
N GLU A 184 14.97 -35.38 -65.07
CA GLU A 184 15.70 -36.50 -65.68
C GLU A 184 14.65 -37.57 -66.01
N ASN A 185 14.08 -37.47 -67.22
CA ASN A 185 13.42 -38.53 -67.98
C ASN A 185 12.77 -37.91 -69.23
N GLN A 186 13.51 -37.88 -70.33
CA GLN A 186 13.11 -38.22 -71.70
C GLN A 186 14.33 -38.21 -72.61
#